data_AF-A0A535M5M4-F1
#
_entry.id   AF-A0A535M5M4-F1
#
_cell.length_a   1.000
_cell.length_b   1.000
_cell.length_c   1.000
_cell.angle_alpha   90.00
_cell.angle_beta   90.00
_cell.angle_gamma   90.00
#
_symmetry.space_group_name_H-M   'P 1'
#
loop_
_entity.id
_entity.type
_entity.pdbx_description
1 polymer ?
#
loop_
_entity_poly.entity_id
_entity_poly.type
_entity_poly.pdbx_seq_one_letter_code
_entity_poly.pdbx_strand_id
1 'polypeptide(L)'
;MKVWVFKINTRRGWEFDEYFRSRGRGHYPMGDEGWIRSASSLRYLREDVKQGDIFLCYEVDRKQLLGLARAASDGRDAGLGSLLDFCSPHEAVRLENPLRRKPELDHILAFSPHRGRGTVQRIDTDEFARLRQIILRKNPGQRRALRRLWSNAI
;
A
#
# COMPACT_ATOMS: atom_id res chain seq x y z
N MET A 1 -6.80 10.12 -8.18
CA MET A 1 -6.34 8.98 -7.36
C MET A 1 -5.14 8.32 -8.03
N LYS A 2 -3.97 8.41 -7.40
CA LYS A 2 -2.77 7.67 -7.74
C LYS A 2 -2.74 6.36 -6.94
N VAL A 3 -1.82 5.47 -7.33
CA VAL A 3 -1.62 4.17 -6.68
C VAL A 3 -0.17 4.03 -6.29
N TRP A 4 0.05 3.52 -5.10
CA TRP A 4 1.34 3.42 -4.46
C TRP A 4 1.55 2.01 -3.95
N VAL A 5 2.80 1.55 -3.91
CA VAL A 5 3.21 0.42 -3.08
C VAL A 5 3.82 0.97 -1.81
N PHE A 6 3.36 0.48 -0.67
CA PHE A 6 4.03 0.64 0.61
C PHE A 6 4.75 -0.67 0.94
N LYS A 7 6.07 -0.64 0.96
CA LYS A 7 6.94 -1.79 1.14
C LYS A 7 7.45 -1.86 2.55
N ILE A 8 7.30 -3.02 3.18
CA ILE A 8 7.84 -3.28 4.51
C ILE A 8 8.75 -4.50 4.47
N ASN A 9 9.64 -4.61 5.45
CA ASN A 9 10.41 -5.83 5.68
C ASN A 9 10.05 -6.32 7.08
N THR A 10 9.35 -7.46 7.16
CA THR A 10 8.82 -7.96 8.43
C THR A 10 9.92 -8.32 9.43
N ARG A 11 11.14 -8.58 8.94
CA ARG A 11 12.33 -8.80 9.78
C ARG A 11 12.78 -7.57 10.57
N ARG A 12 12.20 -6.40 10.29
CA ARG A 12 12.43 -5.16 11.06
C ARG A 12 11.43 -4.96 12.20
N GLY A 13 10.61 -5.98 12.50
CA GLY A 13 9.74 -6.01 13.68
C GLY A 13 8.37 -5.39 13.48
N TRP A 14 7.92 -5.18 12.23
CA TRP A 14 6.56 -4.73 11.93
C TRP A 14 6.01 -5.49 10.73
N GLU A 15 4.75 -5.94 10.81
CA GLU A 15 4.03 -6.58 9.70
C GLU A 15 2.65 -5.97 9.44
N PHE A 16 2.15 -6.08 8.21
CA PHE A 16 0.89 -5.43 7.83
C PHE A 16 -0.33 -6.01 8.55
N ASP A 17 -0.24 -7.24 9.05
CA ASP A 17 -1.32 -7.83 9.85
C ASP A 17 -1.53 -7.09 11.17
N GLU A 18 -0.53 -6.38 11.70
CA GLU A 18 -0.73 -5.47 12.84
C GLU A 18 -1.72 -4.35 12.50
N TYR A 19 -1.59 -3.76 11.31
CA TYR A 19 -2.56 -2.78 10.81
C TYR A 19 -3.92 -3.42 10.56
N PHE A 20 -3.99 -4.45 9.70
CA PHE A 20 -5.27 -5.03 9.25
C PHE A 20 -6.09 -5.68 10.37
N ARG A 21 -5.45 -6.16 11.43
CA ARG A 21 -6.12 -6.79 12.58
C ARG A 21 -6.30 -5.83 13.76
N SER A 22 -5.77 -4.62 13.68
CA SER A 22 -5.94 -3.65 14.76
C SER A 22 -7.43 -3.31 14.94
N ARG A 23 -7.83 -3.16 16.20
CA ARG A 23 -9.19 -2.73 16.58
C ARG A 23 -9.30 -1.22 16.77
N GLY A 24 -8.26 -0.49 16.36
CA GLY A 24 -8.20 0.96 16.45
C GLY A 24 -9.33 1.61 15.65
N ARG A 25 -9.91 2.67 16.21
CA ARG A 25 -10.87 3.51 15.51
C ARG A 25 -10.16 4.75 15.01
N GLY A 26 -10.40 5.12 13.76
CA GLY A 26 -9.81 6.30 13.13
C GLY A 26 -8.63 5.96 12.22
N HIS A 27 -7.89 7.00 11.84
CA HIS A 27 -6.75 6.87 10.93
C HIS A 27 -5.61 6.10 11.60
N TYR A 28 -4.87 5.33 10.80
CA TYR A 28 -3.73 4.55 11.28
C TYR A 28 -2.43 5.22 10.81
N PRO A 29 -1.57 5.69 11.74
CA PRO A 29 -0.32 6.35 11.37
C PRO A 29 0.63 5.36 10.69
N MET A 30 1.20 5.74 9.55
CA MET A 30 2.04 4.87 8.74
C MET A 30 3.37 5.53 8.36
N GLY A 31 4.45 4.89 8.79
CA GLY A 31 5.80 5.34 8.51
C GLY A 31 6.19 6.57 9.33
N ASP A 32 7.44 6.59 9.75
CA ASP A 32 8.10 7.75 10.33
C ASP A 32 9.48 7.90 9.68
N GLU A 33 10.27 8.87 10.13
CA GLU A 33 11.65 9.07 9.66
C GLU A 33 12.60 7.93 10.04
N GLY A 34 12.31 7.25 11.16
CA GLY A 34 13.06 6.06 11.58
C GLY A 34 12.95 4.95 10.54
N TRP A 35 11.81 4.87 9.86
CA TRP A 35 11.45 3.86 8.88
C TRP A 35 11.69 4.29 7.42
N ILE A 36 11.17 5.44 7.00
CA ILE A 36 11.21 5.91 5.61
C ILE A 36 12.37 6.89 5.43
N ARG A 37 13.52 6.38 4.98
CA ARG A 37 14.75 7.18 4.82
C ARG A 37 15.11 7.50 3.37
N SER A 38 14.43 6.89 2.41
CA SER A 38 14.76 7.08 0.99
C SER A 38 14.28 8.46 0.54
N ALA A 39 15.20 9.29 0.05
CA ALA A 39 14.89 10.64 -0.43
C ALA A 39 13.78 10.65 -1.51
N SER A 40 13.75 9.64 -2.39
CA SER A 40 12.68 9.53 -3.39
C SER A 40 11.32 9.17 -2.77
N SER A 41 11.28 8.28 -1.76
CA SER A 41 10.05 7.98 -1.03
C SER A 41 9.55 9.18 -0.23
N LEU A 42 10.45 9.91 0.45
CA LEU A 42 10.12 11.14 1.18
C LEU A 42 9.57 12.21 0.22
N ARG A 43 10.21 12.39 -0.94
CA ARG A 43 9.72 13.30 -1.97
C ARG A 43 8.33 12.91 -2.47
N TYR A 44 8.09 11.63 -2.77
CA TYR A 44 6.76 11.17 -3.19
C TYR A 44 5.69 11.42 -2.13
N LEU A 45 6.01 11.16 -0.86
CA LEU A 45 5.08 11.44 0.24
C LEU A 45 4.74 12.93 0.30
N ARG A 46 5.75 13.80 0.32
CA ARG A 46 5.58 15.24 0.45
C ARG A 46 4.86 15.87 -0.75
N GLU A 47 5.21 15.48 -1.97
CA GLU A 47 4.82 16.21 -3.17
C GLU A 47 3.64 15.57 -3.90
N ASP A 48 3.50 14.24 -3.83
CA ASP A 48 2.66 13.51 -4.75
C ASP A 48 1.49 12.75 -4.12
N VAL A 49 1.65 12.24 -2.89
CA VAL A 49 0.64 11.44 -2.20
C VAL A 49 -0.47 12.34 -1.71
N LYS A 50 -1.70 12.00 -2.09
CA LYS A 50 -2.91 12.73 -1.70
C LYS A 50 -3.90 11.84 -0.96
N GLN A 51 -4.69 12.46 -0.09
CA GLN A 51 -5.82 11.80 0.55
C GLN A 51 -6.70 11.12 -0.52
N GLY A 52 -7.11 9.88 -0.24
CA GLY A 52 -7.88 9.04 -1.16
C GLY A 52 -7.05 8.19 -2.12
N ASP A 53 -5.74 8.40 -2.23
CA ASP A 53 -4.86 7.52 -3.01
C ASP A 53 -4.85 6.09 -2.47
N ILE A 54 -4.61 5.11 -3.35
CA ILE A 54 -4.54 3.69 -2.95
C ILE A 54 -3.11 3.29 -2.62
N PHE A 55 -2.95 2.60 -1.50
CA PHE A 55 -1.71 1.94 -1.11
C PHE A 55 -1.85 0.41 -1.16
N LEU A 56 -0.93 -0.21 -1.88
CA LEU A 56 -0.71 -1.65 -1.92
C LEU A 56 0.27 -2.05 -0.82
N CYS A 57 -0.19 -2.87 0.11
CA CYS A 57 0.55 -3.26 1.31
C CYS A 57 1.43 -4.49 1.03
N TYR A 58 2.71 -4.25 0.72
CA TYR A 58 3.64 -5.28 0.26
C TYR A 58 4.74 -5.63 1.26
N GLU A 59 4.86 -6.91 1.58
CA GLU A 59 5.91 -7.46 2.45
C GLU A 59 7.06 -7.98 1.58
N VAL A 60 8.20 -7.30 1.61
CA VAL A 60 9.31 -7.53 0.69
C VAL A 60 10.00 -8.87 0.93
N ASP A 61 10.23 -9.22 2.19
CA ASP A 61 10.91 -10.44 2.60
C ASP A 61 10.03 -11.69 2.40
N ARG A 62 8.72 -11.56 2.63
CA ARG A 62 7.72 -12.60 2.32
C ARG A 62 7.27 -12.60 0.85
N LYS A 63 7.69 -11.60 0.08
CA LYS A 63 7.41 -11.42 -1.35
C LYS A 63 5.92 -11.50 -1.67
N GLN A 64 5.09 -10.79 -0.90
CA GLN A 64 3.64 -10.87 -1.02
C GLN A 64 2.94 -9.52 -0.87
N LEU A 65 1.87 -9.33 -1.63
CA LEU A 65 0.90 -8.25 -1.46
C LEU A 65 -0.21 -8.76 -0.54
N LEU A 66 -0.28 -8.19 0.67
CA LEU A 66 -1.19 -8.66 1.71
C LEU A 66 -2.55 -7.98 1.67
N GLY A 67 -2.61 -6.74 1.20
CA GLY A 67 -3.83 -5.95 1.23
C GLY A 67 -3.73 -4.60 0.56
N LEU A 68 -4.82 -3.85 0.65
CA LEU A 68 -4.96 -2.51 0.10
C LEU A 68 -5.59 -1.59 1.13
N ALA A 69 -5.10 -0.35 1.18
CA ALA A 69 -5.62 0.72 2.03
C ALA A 69 -5.77 2.02 1.24
N ARG A 70 -6.55 2.95 1.77
CA ARG A 70 -6.56 4.34 1.28
C ARG A 70 -5.67 5.21 2.13
N ALA A 71 -5.08 6.23 1.51
CA ALA A 71 -4.52 7.36 2.22
C ALA A 71 -5.67 8.12 2.91
N ALA A 72 -5.59 8.26 4.22
CA ALA A 72 -6.52 9.06 5.01
C ALA A 72 -6.04 10.51 5.19
N SER A 73 -4.80 10.79 4.81
CA SER A 73 -4.21 12.12 4.76
C SER A 73 -3.40 12.30 3.47
N ASP A 74 -3.09 13.55 3.16
CA ASP A 74 -1.93 13.85 2.32
C ASP A 74 -0.65 13.32 2.98
N GLY A 75 0.38 13.05 2.17
CA GLY A 75 1.70 12.76 2.73
C GLY A 75 2.31 14.02 3.35
N ARG A 76 3.14 13.82 4.36
CA ARG A 76 3.71 14.87 5.20
C ARG A 76 5.23 14.92 5.05
N ASP A 77 5.81 16.06 5.41
CA ASP A 77 7.25 16.19 5.52
C ASP A 77 7.78 15.53 6.81
N ALA A 78 9.07 15.29 6.81
CA ALA A 78 9.85 14.92 7.99
C ALA A 78 9.61 15.94 9.13
N GLY A 79 9.48 15.45 10.37
CA GLY A 79 9.48 16.23 11.62
C GLY A 79 8.16 16.21 12.35
N LEU A 80 7.12 15.61 11.74
CA LEU A 80 5.72 15.70 12.20
C LEU A 80 5.16 14.37 12.73
N GLY A 81 6.04 13.40 13.00
CA GLY A 81 5.63 12.04 13.42
C GLY A 81 5.33 11.16 12.23
N SER A 82 4.07 10.76 12.04
CA SER A 82 3.70 9.91 10.90
C SER A 82 3.82 10.68 9.58
N LEU A 83 4.43 10.04 8.58
CA LEU A 83 4.64 10.64 7.25
C LEU A 83 3.41 10.51 6.34
N LEU A 84 2.47 9.64 6.69
CA LEU A 84 1.12 9.58 6.13
C LEU A 84 0.22 8.80 7.10
N ASP A 85 -1.09 8.91 6.95
CA ASP A 85 -2.03 8.03 7.65
C ASP A 85 -2.82 7.16 6.66
N PHE A 86 -3.02 5.89 6.98
CA PHE A 86 -3.98 5.04 6.30
C PHE A 86 -5.38 5.20 6.88
N CYS A 87 -6.39 4.82 6.09
CA CYS A 87 -7.76 4.72 6.58
C CYS A 87 -7.87 3.72 7.73
N SER A 88 -9.01 3.74 8.41
CA SER A 88 -9.31 2.74 9.44
C SER A 88 -9.15 1.32 8.87
N PRO A 89 -8.64 0.35 9.64
CA PRO A 89 -8.50 -1.05 9.19
C PRO A 89 -9.81 -1.64 8.64
N HIS A 90 -10.96 -1.19 9.17
CA HIS A 90 -12.29 -1.62 8.72
C HIS A 90 -12.67 -1.13 7.32
N GLU A 91 -12.02 -0.06 6.84
CA GLU A 91 -12.21 0.46 5.49
C GLU A 91 -11.21 -0.10 4.49
N ALA A 92 -10.13 -0.68 4.98
CA ALA A 92 -9.11 -1.34 4.18
C ALA A 92 -9.54 -2.75 3.77
N VAL A 93 -8.82 -3.35 2.83
CA VAL A 93 -9.05 -4.72 2.40
C VAL A 93 -7.79 -5.53 2.58
N ARG A 94 -7.78 -6.38 3.61
CA ARG A 94 -6.84 -7.49 3.73
C ARG A 94 -7.27 -8.59 2.74
N LEU A 95 -6.39 -9.02 1.85
CA LEU A 95 -6.73 -10.04 0.87
C LEU A 95 -6.91 -11.41 1.55
N GLU A 96 -7.99 -12.12 1.21
CA GLU A 96 -8.20 -13.52 1.60
C GLU A 96 -7.13 -14.42 0.97
N ASN A 97 -6.78 -14.12 -0.28
CA ASN A 97 -5.75 -14.75 -1.07
C ASN A 97 -4.69 -13.69 -1.46
N PRO A 98 -3.66 -13.49 -0.60
CA PRO A 98 -2.54 -12.60 -0.89
C PRO A 98 -1.85 -12.97 -2.22
N LEU A 99 -1.38 -11.96 -2.95
CA LEU A 99 -0.67 -12.20 -4.21
C LEU A 99 0.82 -12.40 -3.95
N ARG A 100 1.43 -13.40 -4.60
CA ARG A 100 2.87 -13.66 -4.49
C ARG A 100 3.62 -12.89 -5.57
N ARG A 101 4.92 -12.64 -5.33
CA ARG A 101 5.78 -12.00 -6.33
C ARG A 101 5.79 -12.74 -7.67
N LYS A 102 5.75 -14.07 -7.65
CA LYS A 102 5.60 -14.90 -8.83
C LYS A 102 4.47 -15.91 -8.60
N PRO A 103 3.62 -16.17 -9.61
CA PRO A 103 3.57 -15.51 -10.92
C PRO A 103 2.78 -14.19 -10.94
N GLU A 104 2.17 -13.76 -9.84
CA GLU A 104 1.13 -12.72 -9.92
C GLU A 104 1.64 -11.27 -10.07
N LEU A 105 2.85 -10.95 -9.62
CA LEU A 105 3.35 -9.57 -9.57
C LEU A 105 4.63 -9.35 -10.40
N ASP A 106 5.09 -10.36 -11.12
CA ASP A 106 6.40 -10.36 -11.80
C ASP A 106 6.48 -9.37 -12.97
N HIS A 107 5.34 -9.08 -13.59
CA HIS A 107 5.15 -8.13 -14.68
C HIS A 107 4.86 -6.70 -14.21
N ILE A 108 4.87 -6.45 -12.89
CA ILE A 108 4.64 -5.12 -12.32
C ILE A 108 5.97 -4.59 -11.79
N LEU A 109 6.47 -3.52 -12.41
CA LEU A 109 7.80 -2.99 -12.17
C LEU A 109 8.01 -2.55 -10.71
N ALA A 110 6.96 -2.07 -10.05
CA ALA A 110 7.02 -1.69 -8.64
C ALA A 110 7.42 -2.84 -7.70
N PHE A 111 7.23 -4.11 -8.10
CA PHE A 111 7.65 -5.29 -7.32
C PHE A 111 8.93 -5.96 -7.85
N SER A 112 9.48 -5.44 -8.96
CA SER A 112 10.74 -5.89 -9.56
C SER A 112 11.95 -5.50 -8.71
N PRO A 113 13.03 -6.30 -8.67
CA PRO A 113 14.24 -5.94 -7.95
C PRO A 113 15.03 -4.82 -8.66
N HIS A 114 14.69 -4.52 -9.91
CA HIS A 114 15.35 -3.49 -10.72
C HIS A 114 14.83 -2.08 -10.43
N ARG A 115 13.65 -1.95 -9.82
CA ARG A 115 13.12 -0.66 -9.36
C ARG A 115 13.54 -0.44 -7.91
N GLY A 116 13.92 0.79 -7.57
CA GLY A 116 14.67 1.16 -6.36
C GLY A 116 14.17 0.58 -5.03
N ARG A 117 15.03 0.62 -4.01
CA ARG A 117 14.79 0.03 -2.67
C ARG A 117 13.91 0.90 -1.75
N GLY A 118 13.19 1.87 -2.30
CA GLY A 118 12.37 2.80 -1.51
C GLY A 118 11.14 2.14 -0.90
N THR A 119 10.71 2.63 0.27
CA THR A 119 9.51 2.17 0.99
C THR A 119 8.24 2.47 0.19
N VAL A 120 8.17 3.66 -0.40
CA VAL A 120 7.01 4.12 -1.17
C VAL A 120 7.39 4.28 -2.63
N GLN A 121 6.56 3.71 -3.51
CA GLN A 121 6.74 3.78 -4.97
C GLN A 121 5.42 3.90 -5.69
N ARG A 122 5.39 4.77 -6.71
CA ARG A 122 4.21 4.93 -7.57
C ARG A 122 4.00 3.72 -8.48
N ILE A 123 2.76 3.32 -8.72
CA ILE A 123 2.39 2.37 -9.77
C ILE A 123 1.75 3.14 -10.92
N ASP A 124 2.12 2.77 -12.13
CA ASP A 124 1.54 3.35 -13.34
C ASP A 124 0.11 2.84 -13.56
N THR A 125 -0.75 3.68 -14.12
CA THR A 125 -2.20 3.40 -14.24
C THR A 125 -2.47 2.07 -14.97
N ASP A 126 -1.71 1.79 -16.04
CA ASP A 126 -1.86 0.57 -16.83
C ASP A 126 -1.40 -0.68 -16.08
N GLU A 127 -0.33 -0.57 -15.29
CA GLU A 127 0.11 -1.63 -14.39
C GLU A 127 -0.96 -1.93 -13.34
N PHE A 128 -1.54 -0.88 -12.75
CA PHE A 128 -2.60 -1.05 -11.78
C PHE A 128 -3.87 -1.65 -12.38
N ALA A 129 -4.25 -1.27 -13.61
CA ALA A 129 -5.41 -1.85 -14.29
C ALA A 129 -5.28 -3.38 -14.44
N ARG A 130 -4.10 -3.86 -14.84
CA ARG A 130 -3.80 -5.30 -14.90
C ARG A 130 -3.84 -5.94 -13.51
N LEU A 131 -3.20 -5.32 -12.53
CA LEU A 131 -3.15 -5.84 -11.16
C LEU A 131 -4.54 -5.97 -10.53
N ARG A 132 -5.43 -4.99 -10.74
CA ARG A 132 -6.82 -5.06 -10.25
C ARG A 132 -7.54 -6.31 -10.75
N GLN A 133 -7.36 -6.69 -12.01
CA GLN A 133 -7.98 -7.90 -12.56
C GLN A 133 -7.46 -9.16 -11.86
N ILE A 134 -6.14 -9.21 -11.59
CA ILE A 134 -5.53 -10.34 -10.87
C ILE A 134 -6.08 -10.43 -9.45
N ILE A 135 -6.15 -9.30 -8.73
CA ILE A 135 -6.69 -9.23 -7.38
C ILE A 135 -8.15 -9.73 -7.35
N LEU A 136 -9.02 -9.22 -8.24
CA LEU A 136 -10.44 -9.63 -8.30
C LEU A 136 -10.66 -11.08 -8.69
N ARG A 137 -9.76 -11.63 -9.53
CA ARG A 137 -9.81 -13.04 -9.94
C ARG A 137 -9.42 -13.96 -8.80
N LYS A 138 -8.39 -13.60 -8.03
CA LYS A 138 -7.91 -14.37 -6.88
C LYS A 138 -8.78 -14.21 -5.64
N ASN A 139 -9.49 -13.08 -5.51
CA ASN A 139 -10.31 -12.75 -4.35
C ASN A 139 -11.77 -12.49 -4.76
N PRO A 140 -12.49 -13.49 -5.31
CA PRO A 140 -13.85 -13.29 -5.81
C PRO A 140 -14.84 -12.90 -4.70
N GLY A 141 -14.68 -13.43 -3.48
CA GLY A 141 -15.50 -13.09 -2.32
C GLY A 141 -15.39 -11.62 -1.89
N GLN A 142 -14.25 -10.98 -2.18
CA GLN A 142 -13.95 -9.62 -1.76
C GLN A 142 -14.23 -8.56 -2.83
N ARG A 143 -14.80 -8.95 -3.98
CA ARG A 143 -15.02 -8.05 -5.13
C ARG A 143 -15.76 -6.77 -4.77
N ARG A 144 -16.79 -6.85 -3.93
CA ARG A 144 -17.58 -5.68 -3.52
C ARG A 144 -16.74 -4.72 -2.66
N ALA A 145 -16.01 -5.25 -1.68
CA ALA A 145 -15.13 -4.46 -0.81
C ALA A 145 -14.01 -3.79 -1.61
N LEU A 146 -13.34 -4.56 -2.49
CA LEU A 146 -12.29 -4.05 -3.38
C LEU A 146 -12.80 -2.96 -4.32
N ARG A 147 -13.98 -3.16 -4.94
CA ARG A 147 -14.60 -2.13 -5.79
C ARG A 147 -14.91 -0.87 -4.99
N ARG A 148 -15.54 -0.97 -3.81
CA ARG A 148 -15.79 0.18 -2.94
C ARG A 148 -14.51 0.93 -2.57
N LEU A 149 -13.43 0.18 -2.27
CA LEU A 149 -12.14 0.78 -1.96
C LEU A 149 -11.64 1.70 -3.08
N TRP A 150 -11.82 1.26 -4.34
CA TRP A 150 -11.41 2.00 -5.54
C TRP A 150 -12.44 3.03 -6.04
N SER A 151 -13.72 2.88 -5.67
CA SER A 151 -14.84 3.66 -6.21
C SER A 151 -15.20 4.89 -5.40
N ASN A 152 -14.86 4.96 -4.11
CA ASN A 152 -15.10 6.16 -3.27
C ASN A 152 -14.09 7.29 -3.56
N ALA A 153 -13.76 7.48 -4.84
CA ALA A 153 -12.96 8.58 -5.37
C ALA A 153 -13.84 9.44 -6.29
N ILE A 154 -15.05 9.76 -5.81
CA ILE A 154 -15.95 10.77 -6.37
C ILE A 154 -16.39 11.64 -5.20
#